data_AF-A0A1I7ZNW4-F1
#
_entry.id   AF-A0A1I7ZNW4-F1
#
_cell.length_a   1.000
_cell.length_b   1.000
_cell.length_c   1.000
_cell.angle_alpha   90.00
_cell.angle_beta   90.00
_cell.angle_gamma   90.00
#
_symmetry.space_group_name_H-M   'P 1'
#
loop_
_entity.id
_entity.type
_entity.pdbx_description
1 polymer ?
#
loop_
_entity_poly.entity_id
_entity_poly.type
_entity_poly.pdbx_seq_one_letter_code
_entity_poly.pdbx_strand_id
1 'polypeptide(L)'
;MDAKLLLNFEATETTGFGTGHRRILGVVVVKKLIYVAWKCPSREGEATIDVYDVQTKQRLSCYAVNKPDSFQIQIYRRGDRVKLLLLGNGELLRYELVFDSNTKTLKILQEEKTNCRFLGGFNWLSQNVLEFGFQLNGDLVVFLSDTEELRQLKVPDAIFASFLHNNYYAYLDEKCEHAVFTNIAKRETQDSSKLYKFFRKDEVELFKPLLEKEEGARQTFVFDNTIFIVEMHTQNWRVLQLMLNSWTVHDVTDFVNVRKESSIIAATQDDKAIYLVTEEGTHMPILKIKVDSTDLSFLARETSLMTMARDVEETSCPICFEPYGTPKMLSKCGHSICESCESLMSQGDCKKKALRCPVCREVTNLLENEVLPTNWCLKSLIEKAESLQCNIKSLGPTCRSCNGNLPEDQVFECSKCAFDFGDPQFLLCAGCVVRKHAAHISEVTEVGYIDAQEVAETLARMEPPKWDSKKEEFRVNVLTSKVSKKIARRGLEANGLIEAIKKTASFTRKGFNKHIDKLRHIYEDMEKGKTVLEETSSQMEKYLGE
;
A
#
# COMPACT_ATOMS: atom_id res chain seq x y z
N MET A 1 4.11 -12.82 0.34
CA MET A 1 2.71 -12.57 0.00
C MET A 1 2.21 -13.72 -0.86
N ASP A 2 1.39 -14.63 -0.35
CA ASP A 2 0.97 -15.76 -1.18
C ASP A 2 -0.02 -15.33 -2.28
N ALA A 3 0.46 -15.30 -3.51
CA ALA A 3 -0.38 -15.17 -4.70
C ALA A 3 -1.20 -16.46 -4.88
N LYS A 4 -2.52 -16.35 -4.87
CA LYS A 4 -3.42 -17.50 -5.08
C LYS A 4 -4.08 -17.40 -6.44
N LEU A 5 -4.04 -18.49 -7.21
CA LEU A 5 -4.77 -18.61 -8.46
C LEU A 5 -6.28 -18.49 -8.20
N LEU A 6 -6.85 -17.40 -8.67
CA LEU A 6 -8.27 -17.12 -8.53
C LEU A 6 -9.05 -17.79 -9.67
N LEU A 7 -8.63 -17.51 -10.91
CA LEU A 7 -9.28 -17.92 -12.14
C LEU A 7 -8.24 -18.20 -13.22
N ASN A 8 -8.57 -19.07 -14.17
CA ASN A 8 -7.77 -19.28 -15.36
C ASN A 8 -8.68 -19.18 -16.58
N PHE A 9 -8.36 -18.30 -17.52
CA PHE A 9 -9.08 -18.20 -18.79
C PHE A 9 -8.33 -18.93 -19.89
N GLU A 10 -9.06 -19.51 -20.84
CA GLU A 10 -8.49 -19.94 -22.11
C GLU A 10 -8.57 -18.77 -23.10
N ALA A 11 -7.43 -18.34 -23.64
CA ALA A 11 -7.32 -17.25 -24.60
C ALA A 11 -7.91 -17.57 -25.97
N THR A 12 -8.17 -18.85 -26.24
CA THR A 12 -8.53 -19.37 -27.55
C THR A 12 -10.01 -19.70 -27.59
N GLU A 13 -10.76 -18.95 -28.40
CA GLU A 13 -12.00 -19.49 -28.96
C GLU A 13 -11.68 -20.12 -30.32
N THR A 14 -11.98 -21.41 -30.46
CA THR A 14 -12.03 -22.06 -31.78
C THR A 14 -13.24 -21.52 -32.53
N THR A 15 -13.05 -20.40 -33.21
CA THR A 15 -14.00 -19.96 -34.25
C THR A 15 -13.63 -20.66 -35.55
N GLY A 16 -14.62 -21.01 -36.38
CA GLY A 16 -14.39 -21.69 -37.67
C GLY A 16 -13.55 -20.91 -38.70
N PHE A 17 -13.03 -19.72 -38.34
CA PHE A 17 -12.29 -18.80 -39.20
C PHE A 17 -10.82 -18.59 -38.78
N GLY A 18 -10.32 -19.33 -37.78
CA GLY A 18 -8.91 -19.29 -37.35
C GLY A 18 -8.74 -19.06 -35.85
N THR A 19 -7.54 -19.37 -35.33
CA THR A 19 -7.16 -19.18 -33.94
C THR A 19 -6.66 -17.75 -33.73
N GLY A 20 -7.57 -16.83 -33.43
CA GLY A 20 -7.20 -15.49 -32.94
C GLY A 20 -7.20 -15.47 -31.40
N HIS A 21 -6.15 -14.92 -30.80
CA HIS A 21 -6.08 -14.73 -29.34
C HIS A 21 -6.92 -13.52 -28.90
N ARG A 22 -7.84 -13.72 -27.95
CA ARG A 22 -8.55 -12.62 -27.31
C ARG A 22 -7.58 -11.84 -26.43
N ARG A 23 -7.54 -10.52 -26.58
CA ARG A 23 -6.72 -9.64 -25.73
C ARG A 23 -7.56 -9.03 -24.63
N ILE A 24 -7.10 -9.09 -23.38
CA ILE A 24 -7.74 -8.41 -22.26
C ILE A 24 -7.47 -6.91 -22.36
N LEU A 25 -8.53 -6.12 -22.27
CA LEU A 25 -8.50 -4.66 -22.27
C LEU A 25 -8.58 -4.09 -20.85
N GLY A 26 -9.19 -4.82 -19.91
CA GLY A 26 -9.29 -4.39 -18.53
C GLY A 26 -9.99 -5.42 -17.67
N VAL A 27 -9.68 -5.38 -16.37
CA VAL A 27 -10.30 -6.23 -15.35
C VAL A 27 -10.72 -5.39 -14.15
N VAL A 28 -11.93 -5.65 -13.65
CA VAL A 28 -12.46 -5.00 -12.44
C VAL A 28 -13.08 -6.07 -11.55
N VAL A 29 -12.73 -6.07 -10.27
CA VAL A 29 -13.33 -6.93 -9.25
C VAL A 29 -14.25 -6.10 -8.36
N VAL A 30 -15.51 -6.50 -8.24
CA VAL A 30 -16.48 -5.90 -7.32
C VAL A 30 -17.23 -7.00 -6.59
N LYS A 31 -17.13 -7.01 -5.27
CA LYS A 31 -17.74 -8.02 -4.39
C LYS A 31 -17.27 -9.43 -4.77
N LYS A 32 -18.17 -10.26 -5.28
CA LYS A 32 -17.91 -11.64 -5.70
C LYS A 32 -17.89 -11.80 -7.23
N LEU A 33 -17.82 -10.69 -7.96
CA LEU A 33 -17.89 -10.68 -9.42
C LEU A 33 -16.61 -10.10 -10.01
N ILE A 34 -16.19 -10.67 -11.15
CA ILE A 34 -15.09 -10.15 -11.97
C ILE A 34 -15.64 -9.78 -13.32
N TYR A 35 -15.36 -8.56 -13.74
CA TYR A 35 -15.68 -8.04 -15.05
C TYR A 35 -14.41 -8.03 -15.87
N VAL A 36 -14.43 -8.66 -17.04
CA VAL A 36 -13.29 -8.73 -17.96
C VAL A 36 -13.71 -8.16 -19.30
N ALA A 37 -13.05 -7.10 -19.73
CA ALA A 37 -13.23 -6.53 -21.06
C ALA A 37 -12.24 -7.19 -22.02
N TRP A 38 -12.75 -7.69 -23.15
CA TRP A 38 -11.99 -8.39 -24.17
C TRP A 38 -12.06 -7.66 -25.50
N LYS A 39 -10.97 -7.71 -26.27
CA LYS A 39 -10.96 -7.41 -27.71
C LYS A 39 -11.04 -8.72 -28.50
N CYS A 40 -12.05 -8.87 -29.36
CA CYS A 40 -12.17 -10.04 -30.22
C CYS A 40 -11.33 -9.84 -31.50
N PRO A 41 -10.47 -10.81 -31.88
CA PRO A 41 -9.66 -10.71 -33.09
C PRO A 41 -10.43 -11.04 -34.38
N SER A 42 -11.46 -11.91 -34.29
CA SER A 42 -12.19 -12.42 -35.47
C SER A 42 -13.24 -11.47 -36.02
N ARG A 43 -13.53 -10.37 -35.31
CA ARG A 43 -14.49 -9.34 -35.70
C ARG A 43 -13.86 -8.01 -35.41
N GLU A 44 -13.31 -7.38 -36.45
CA GLU A 44 -12.70 -6.05 -36.34
C GLU A 44 -13.67 -5.13 -35.57
N GLY A 45 -13.18 -4.58 -34.45
CA GLY A 45 -13.89 -3.65 -33.58
C GLY A 45 -14.80 -4.20 -32.50
N GLU A 46 -15.16 -5.48 -32.50
CA GLU A 46 -16.04 -5.99 -31.44
C GLU A 46 -15.27 -6.25 -30.15
N ALA A 47 -15.70 -5.58 -29.08
CA ALA A 47 -15.29 -5.91 -27.73
C ALA A 47 -16.43 -6.58 -26.96
N THR A 48 -16.08 -7.44 -26.02
CA THR A 48 -17.05 -8.08 -25.14
C THR A 48 -16.71 -7.80 -23.69
N ILE A 49 -17.74 -7.77 -22.84
CA ILE A 49 -17.58 -7.71 -21.39
C ILE A 49 -18.16 -9.00 -20.81
N ASP A 50 -17.29 -9.79 -20.23
CA ASP A 50 -17.66 -11.00 -19.52
C ASP A 50 -17.78 -10.72 -18.02
N VAL A 51 -18.73 -11.38 -17.37
CA VAL A 51 -18.90 -11.38 -15.91
C VAL A 51 -18.67 -12.78 -15.38
N TYR A 52 -17.77 -12.93 -14.41
CA TYR A 52 -17.44 -14.20 -13.76
C TYR A 52 -17.80 -14.15 -12.28
N ASP A 53 -18.24 -15.28 -11.73
CA ASP A 53 -18.33 -15.46 -10.29
C ASP A 53 -16.97 -15.88 -9.71
N VAL A 54 -16.49 -15.17 -8.70
CA VAL A 54 -15.19 -15.43 -8.06
C VAL A 54 -15.15 -16.78 -7.37
N GLN A 55 -16.27 -17.24 -6.78
CA GLN A 55 -16.32 -18.47 -5.99
C GLN A 55 -16.46 -19.70 -6.87
N THR A 56 -17.41 -19.68 -7.80
CA THR A 56 -17.70 -20.83 -8.68
C THR A 56 -16.80 -20.88 -9.90
N LYS A 57 -16.08 -19.78 -10.18
CA LYS A 57 -15.22 -19.61 -11.35
C LYS A 57 -15.96 -19.68 -12.70
N GLN A 58 -17.29 -19.62 -12.69
CA GLN A 58 -18.10 -19.73 -13.89
C GLN A 58 -18.34 -18.36 -14.54
N ARG A 59 -18.34 -18.34 -15.87
CA ARG A 59 -18.84 -17.20 -16.66
C ARG A 59 -20.35 -17.12 -16.49
N LEU A 60 -20.84 -16.00 -15.95
CA LEU A 60 -22.25 -15.75 -15.71
C LEU A 60 -22.93 -15.04 -16.88
N SER A 61 -22.24 -14.09 -17.53
CA SER A 61 -22.79 -13.29 -18.63
C SER A 61 -21.67 -12.87 -19.58
N CYS A 62 -22.03 -12.62 -20.83
CA CYS A 62 -21.19 -12.03 -21.87
C CYS A 62 -22.02 -10.98 -22.61
N TYR A 63 -21.50 -9.77 -22.79
CA TYR A 63 -22.18 -8.68 -23.47
C TYR A 63 -21.30 -8.12 -24.58
N ALA A 64 -21.80 -8.06 -25.81
CA ALA A 64 -21.10 -7.45 -26.94
C ALA A 64 -21.28 -5.92 -26.95
N VAL A 65 -20.17 -5.20 -26.92
CA VAL A 65 -20.16 -3.73 -26.99
C VAL A 65 -20.20 -3.32 -28.45
N ASN A 66 -21.41 -3.05 -28.95
CA ASN A 66 -21.64 -2.62 -30.33
C ASN A 66 -21.20 -1.16 -30.54
N LYS A 67 -19.90 -0.93 -30.78
CA LYS A 67 -19.35 0.37 -31.16
C LYS A 67 -18.31 0.25 -32.28
N PRO A 68 -18.06 1.32 -33.04
CA PRO A 68 -17.04 1.34 -34.08
C PRO A 68 -15.65 1.02 -33.55
N ASP A 69 -14.81 0.44 -34.41
CA ASP A 69 -13.45 -0.04 -34.14
C ASP A 69 -12.50 1.05 -33.61
N SER A 70 -12.83 2.31 -33.84
CA SER A 70 -12.05 3.47 -33.39
C SER A 70 -12.19 3.75 -31.89
N PHE A 71 -13.11 3.07 -31.19
CA PHE A 71 -13.29 3.30 -29.75
C PHE A 71 -12.30 2.47 -28.93
N GLN A 72 -11.53 3.16 -28.10
CA GLN A 72 -10.81 2.56 -26.97
C GLN A 72 -11.80 2.29 -25.84
N ILE A 73 -11.61 1.17 -25.14
CA ILE A 73 -12.57 0.65 -24.17
C ILE A 73 -11.88 0.43 -22.85
N GLN A 74 -12.48 0.96 -21.78
CA GLN A 74 -11.99 0.77 -20.43
C GLN A 74 -13.09 0.47 -19.45
N ILE A 75 -12.87 -0.49 -18.56
CA ILE A 75 -13.70 -0.69 -17.38
C ILE A 75 -12.97 -0.21 -16.12
N TYR A 76 -13.71 0.37 -15.18
CA TYR A 76 -13.19 0.83 -13.90
C TYR A 76 -14.21 0.66 -12.76
N ARG A 77 -13.74 0.68 -11.52
CA ARG A 77 -14.56 0.59 -10.31
C ARG A 77 -14.89 2.00 -9.79
N ARG A 78 -16.13 2.23 -9.38
CA ARG A 78 -16.54 3.43 -8.63
C ARG A 78 -17.37 3.01 -7.43
N GLY A 79 -16.73 2.91 -6.27
CA GLY A 79 -17.31 2.30 -5.07
C GLY A 79 -17.77 0.87 -5.34
N ASP A 80 -19.09 0.63 -5.22
CA ASP A 80 -19.72 -0.68 -5.43
C ASP A 80 -20.18 -0.93 -6.87
N ARG A 81 -19.83 -0.04 -7.80
CA ARG A 81 -20.31 -0.06 -9.18
C ARG A 81 -19.18 -0.26 -10.16
N VAL A 82 -19.51 -0.83 -11.32
CA VAL A 82 -18.59 -0.96 -12.44
C VAL A 82 -19.04 -0.03 -13.54
N LYS A 83 -18.07 0.69 -14.10
CA LYS A 83 -18.28 1.70 -15.14
C LYS A 83 -17.50 1.30 -16.38
N LEU A 84 -17.99 1.76 -17.53
CA LEU A 84 -17.39 1.57 -18.84
C LEU A 84 -17.17 2.95 -19.48
N LEU A 85 -15.93 3.20 -19.91
CA LEU A 85 -15.54 4.34 -20.74
C LEU A 85 -15.31 3.85 -22.15
N LEU A 86 -15.88 4.58 -23.11
CA LEU A 86 -15.59 4.42 -24.53
C LEU A 86 -15.06 5.76 -25.03
N LEU A 87 -13.81 5.78 -25.50
CA LEU A 87 -13.20 6.97 -26.10
C LEU A 87 -13.01 6.75 -27.59
N GLY A 88 -13.63 7.58 -28.43
CA GLY A 88 -13.48 7.47 -29.88
C GLY A 88 -14.21 8.60 -30.59
N ASN A 89 -13.76 8.94 -31.80
CA ASN A 89 -14.36 9.98 -32.64
C ASN A 89 -14.50 11.36 -31.94
N GLY A 90 -13.58 11.69 -31.03
CA GLY A 90 -13.63 12.90 -30.23
C GLY A 90 -14.75 12.92 -29.18
N GLU A 91 -15.28 11.76 -28.80
CA GLU A 91 -16.33 11.62 -27.79
C GLU A 91 -15.85 10.67 -26.69
N LEU A 92 -16.13 11.07 -25.44
CA LEU A 92 -16.02 10.21 -24.27
C LEU A 92 -17.43 9.81 -23.83
N LEU A 93 -17.74 8.53 -23.97
CA LEU A 93 -19.03 7.96 -23.56
C LEU A 93 -18.86 7.21 -22.24
N ARG A 94 -19.76 7.48 -21.29
CA ARG A 94 -19.77 6.85 -19.98
C ARG A 94 -21.00 5.98 -19.81
N TYR A 95 -20.78 4.76 -19.35
CA TYR A 95 -21.85 3.82 -19.05
C TYR A 95 -21.66 3.18 -17.68
N GLU A 96 -22.79 2.83 -17.06
CA GLU A 96 -22.87 1.98 -15.89
C GLU A 96 -23.13 0.53 -16.32
N LEU A 97 -22.32 -0.39 -15.79
CA LEU A 97 -22.47 -1.83 -16.00
C LEU A 97 -23.27 -2.41 -14.84
N VAL A 98 -24.51 -2.82 -15.12
CA VAL A 98 -25.44 -3.36 -14.12
C VAL A 98 -25.64 -4.85 -14.37
N PHE A 99 -25.07 -5.68 -13.50
CA PHE A 99 -25.28 -7.12 -13.54
C PHE A 99 -26.46 -7.52 -12.65
N ASP A 100 -27.47 -8.17 -13.23
CA ASP A 100 -28.59 -8.75 -12.50
C ASP A 100 -28.29 -10.22 -12.18
N SER A 101 -28.11 -10.53 -10.89
CA SER A 101 -27.76 -11.87 -10.43
C SER A 101 -28.87 -12.90 -10.62
N ASN A 102 -30.13 -12.47 -10.68
CA ASN A 102 -31.28 -13.37 -10.81
C ASN A 102 -31.43 -13.83 -12.26
N THR A 103 -31.32 -12.90 -13.20
CA THR A 103 -31.43 -13.21 -14.63
C THR A 103 -30.08 -13.59 -15.25
N LYS A 104 -28.97 -13.39 -14.52
CA LYS A 104 -27.59 -13.52 -15.02
C LYS A 104 -27.35 -12.68 -16.28
N THR A 105 -27.95 -11.50 -16.35
CA THR A 105 -27.80 -10.60 -17.50
C THR A 105 -27.01 -9.36 -17.13
N LEU A 106 -26.05 -8.99 -17.97
CA LEU A 106 -25.38 -7.71 -17.92
C LEU A 106 -26.15 -6.67 -18.75
N LYS A 107 -26.49 -5.53 -18.14
CA LYS A 107 -27.07 -4.35 -18.81
C LYS A 107 -26.03 -3.23 -18.82
N ILE A 108 -26.00 -2.47 -19.92
CA ILE A 108 -25.16 -1.29 -20.06
C ILE A 108 -26.08 -0.07 -20.14
N LEU A 109 -25.97 0.84 -19.18
CA LEU A 109 -26.80 2.04 -19.10
C LEU A 109 -25.94 3.26 -19.41
N GLN A 110 -26.26 4.00 -20.47
CA GLN A 110 -25.54 5.23 -20.80
C GLN A 110 -25.86 6.31 -19.77
N GLU A 111 -24.83 6.90 -19.17
CA GLU A 111 -24.97 7.97 -18.18
C GLU A 111 -24.70 9.33 -18.80
N GLU A 112 -23.55 9.46 -19.47
CA GLU A 112 -23.10 10.75 -20.00
C GLU A 112 -22.34 10.58 -21.31
N LYS A 113 -22.39 11.65 -22.11
CA LYS A 113 -21.63 11.81 -23.33
C LYS A 113 -20.93 13.17 -23.29
N THR A 114 -19.60 13.16 -23.30
CA THR A 114 -18.78 14.37 -23.23
C THR A 114 -18.01 14.51 -24.55
N ASN A 115 -17.98 15.71 -25.12
CA ASN A 115 -17.24 15.98 -26.35
C ASN A 115 -15.79 16.35 -26.00
N CYS A 116 -14.84 15.61 -26.54
CA CYS A 116 -13.43 15.64 -26.20
C CYS A 116 -12.58 15.64 -27.49
N ARG A 117 -12.58 16.77 -28.21
CA ARG A 117 -11.99 16.89 -29.57
C ARG A 117 -10.46 16.72 -29.67
N PHE A 118 -9.76 16.43 -28.58
CA PHE A 118 -8.29 16.46 -28.53
C PHE A 118 -7.65 15.26 -27.80
N LEU A 119 -8.41 14.19 -27.54
CA LEU A 119 -7.88 13.04 -26.80
C LEU A 119 -7.40 11.97 -27.79
N GLY A 120 -6.08 11.75 -27.85
CA GLY A 120 -5.44 10.79 -28.74
C GLY A 120 -5.53 9.32 -28.29
N GLY A 121 -6.04 9.10 -27.08
CA GLY A 121 -6.17 7.80 -26.43
C GLY A 121 -6.20 7.98 -24.92
N PHE A 122 -6.33 6.87 -24.19
CA PHE A 122 -6.07 6.87 -22.75
C PHE A 122 -5.10 5.75 -22.36
N ASN A 123 -4.33 5.99 -21.30
CA ASN A 123 -3.46 5.00 -20.67
C ASN A 123 -3.72 4.99 -19.16
N TRP A 124 -3.68 3.83 -18.54
CA TRP A 124 -3.79 3.78 -17.07
C TRP A 124 -2.46 4.14 -16.46
N LEU A 125 -2.46 5.19 -15.65
CA LEU A 125 -1.33 5.53 -14.81
C LEU A 125 -1.40 4.81 -13.45
N SER A 126 -2.62 4.68 -12.91
CA SER A 126 -2.93 3.99 -11.65
C SER A 126 -4.39 3.58 -11.65
N GLN A 127 -4.82 2.64 -10.79
CA GLN A 127 -6.23 2.20 -10.76
C GLN A 127 -7.28 3.34 -10.69
N ASN A 128 -6.90 4.49 -10.12
CA ASN A 128 -7.81 5.62 -9.94
C ASN A 128 -7.54 6.80 -10.89
N VAL A 129 -6.44 6.76 -11.67
CA VAL A 129 -6.03 7.82 -12.61
C VAL A 129 -5.90 7.27 -14.01
N LEU A 130 -6.83 7.67 -14.86
CA LEU A 130 -6.75 7.42 -16.29
C LEU A 130 -6.18 8.67 -16.97
N GLU A 131 -5.01 8.53 -17.59
CA GLU A 131 -4.45 9.56 -18.45
C GLU A 131 -5.18 9.57 -19.79
N PHE A 132 -5.47 10.76 -20.31
CA PHE A 132 -6.11 11.01 -21.60
C PHE A 132 -5.15 11.73 -22.56
N GLY A 133 -3.98 11.13 -22.78
CA GLY A 133 -2.94 11.65 -23.70
C GLY A 133 -2.45 13.06 -23.39
N PHE A 134 -1.45 13.50 -24.16
CA PHE A 134 -0.90 14.85 -24.07
C PHE A 134 -1.69 15.81 -24.94
N GLN A 135 -2.05 16.98 -24.39
CA GLN A 135 -2.38 18.13 -25.23
C GLN A 135 -1.11 18.64 -25.91
N LEU A 136 -1.26 19.38 -27.02
CA LEU A 136 -0.16 20.00 -27.80
C LEU A 136 0.82 20.87 -26.98
N ASN A 137 0.48 21.18 -25.72
CA ASN A 137 1.26 22.02 -24.82
C ASN A 137 1.95 21.26 -23.68
N GLY A 138 1.97 19.92 -23.69
CA GLY A 138 2.57 19.10 -22.63
C GLY A 138 1.73 18.95 -21.36
N ASP A 139 0.50 19.47 -21.35
CA ASP A 139 -0.42 19.26 -20.23
C ASP A 139 -1.08 17.87 -20.32
N LEU A 140 -1.04 17.16 -19.20
CA LEU A 140 -1.67 15.86 -19.00
C LEU A 140 -3.14 16.07 -18.64
N VAL A 141 -4.06 15.46 -19.40
CA VAL A 141 -5.47 15.38 -18.97
C VAL A 141 -5.65 14.09 -18.19
N VAL A 142 -6.01 14.19 -16.91
CA VAL A 142 -6.34 13.02 -16.09
C VAL A 142 -7.84 12.96 -15.84
N PHE A 143 -8.37 11.75 -15.83
CA PHE A 143 -9.71 11.45 -15.37
C PHE A 143 -9.65 10.82 -14.00
N LEU A 144 -10.37 11.44 -13.07
CA LEU A 144 -10.46 11.01 -11.68
C LEU A 144 -11.66 10.07 -11.55
N SER A 145 -11.42 8.77 -11.42
CA SER A 145 -12.48 7.76 -11.38
C SER A 145 -13.53 7.97 -10.26
N ASP A 146 -13.13 8.52 -9.12
CA ASP A 146 -14.02 8.76 -7.98
C ASP A 146 -15.03 9.89 -8.23
N THR A 147 -14.54 11.01 -8.77
CA THR A 147 -15.35 12.20 -9.06
C THR A 147 -15.94 12.18 -10.47
N GLU A 148 -15.40 11.35 -11.36
CA GLU A 148 -15.63 11.31 -12.80
C GLU A 148 -15.38 12.65 -13.51
N GLU A 149 -14.42 13.42 -12.99
CA GLU A 149 -14.03 14.70 -13.56
C GLU A 149 -12.75 14.57 -14.40
N LEU A 150 -12.71 15.32 -15.51
CA LEU A 150 -11.48 15.56 -16.27
C LEU A 150 -10.75 16.76 -15.66
N ARG A 151 -9.46 16.60 -15.35
CA ARG A 151 -8.59 17.64 -14.82
C ARG A 151 -7.34 17.74 -15.68
N GLN A 152 -6.90 18.96 -15.94
CA GLN A 152 -5.65 19.24 -16.63
C GLN A 152 -4.56 19.45 -15.58
N LEU A 153 -3.46 18.71 -15.72
CA LEU A 153 -2.32 18.73 -14.82
C LEU A 153 -1.05 18.99 -15.61
N LYS A 154 -0.17 19.83 -15.04
CA LYS A 154 1.20 19.95 -15.52
C LYS A 154 2.01 18.81 -14.93
N VAL A 155 2.46 17.92 -15.79
CA VAL A 155 3.28 16.77 -15.42
C VAL A 155 4.51 16.83 -16.31
N PRO A 156 5.72 16.53 -15.78
CA PRO A 156 6.91 16.47 -16.61
C PRO A 156 6.76 15.37 -17.67
N ASP A 157 7.50 15.51 -18.77
CA ASP A 157 7.44 14.60 -19.91
C ASP A 157 7.76 13.15 -19.51
N ALA A 158 8.62 12.96 -18.51
CA ALA A 158 8.99 11.65 -17.98
C ALA A 158 8.63 11.52 -16.49
N ILE A 159 7.80 10.53 -16.18
CA ILE A 159 7.50 10.10 -14.81
C ILE A 159 7.75 8.60 -14.68
N PHE A 160 8.25 8.16 -13.52
CA PHE A 160 8.43 6.74 -13.26
C PHE A 160 7.09 6.07 -12.93
N ALA A 161 6.29 6.68 -12.07
CA ALA A 161 5.00 6.17 -11.65
C ALA A 161 4.13 7.32 -11.16
N SER A 162 2.80 7.19 -11.19
CA SER A 162 1.90 8.16 -10.57
C SER A 162 0.70 7.48 -9.95
N PHE A 163 0.03 8.17 -9.02
CA PHE A 163 -1.09 7.66 -8.24
C PHE A 163 -1.90 8.80 -7.62
N LEU A 164 -3.12 8.49 -7.14
CA LEU A 164 -3.90 9.40 -6.30
C LEU A 164 -3.79 9.01 -4.84
N HIS A 165 -3.57 9.99 -3.98
CA HIS A 165 -3.59 9.80 -2.54
C HIS A 165 -4.11 11.07 -1.84
N ASN A 166 -5.16 10.94 -1.01
CA ASN A 166 -5.72 12.04 -0.21
C ASN A 166 -6.01 13.35 -1.00
N ASN A 167 -6.62 13.26 -2.18
CA ASN A 167 -6.87 14.40 -3.10
C ASN A 167 -5.59 15.07 -3.65
N TYR A 168 -4.48 14.35 -3.67
CA TYR A 168 -3.29 14.74 -4.41
C TYR A 168 -3.09 13.78 -5.56
N TYR A 169 -2.83 14.33 -6.74
CA TYR A 169 -2.13 13.60 -7.78
C TYR A 169 -0.65 13.62 -7.43
N ALA A 170 -0.08 12.44 -7.24
CA ALA A 170 1.31 12.26 -6.96
C ALA A 170 1.99 11.59 -8.15
N TYR A 171 3.18 12.05 -8.49
CA TYR A 171 4.06 11.35 -9.43
C TYR A 171 5.45 11.21 -8.84
N LEU A 172 6.12 10.13 -9.24
CA LEU A 172 7.53 9.87 -8.97
C LEU A 172 8.29 10.33 -10.19
N ASP A 173 9.35 11.11 -9.99
CA ASP A 173 10.24 11.48 -11.10
C ASP A 173 10.85 10.22 -11.74
N GLU A 174 11.39 10.35 -12.95
CA GLU A 174 11.98 9.24 -13.71
C GLU A 174 12.99 8.42 -12.89
N LYS A 175 13.70 9.09 -11.97
CA LYS A 175 14.72 8.49 -11.11
C LYS A 175 14.16 7.97 -9.79
N CYS A 176 12.87 8.10 -9.48
CA CYS A 176 12.34 7.90 -8.11
C CYS A 176 13.20 8.52 -7.01
N GLU A 177 13.75 9.70 -7.25
CA GLU A 177 14.45 10.50 -6.25
C GLU A 177 13.47 11.43 -5.54
N HIS A 178 12.43 11.87 -6.25
CA HIS A 178 11.43 12.77 -5.71
C HIS A 178 10.00 12.34 -6.04
N ALA A 179 9.11 12.58 -5.08
CA ALA A 179 7.67 12.49 -5.22
C ALA A 179 7.10 13.91 -5.25
N VAL A 180 6.30 14.23 -6.26
CA VAL A 180 5.66 15.54 -6.40
C VAL A 180 4.16 15.36 -6.20
N PHE A 181 3.60 16.07 -5.22
CA PHE A 181 2.20 16.01 -4.85
C PHE A 181 1.49 17.29 -5.27
N THR A 182 0.57 17.20 -6.21
CA THR A 182 -0.25 18.30 -6.70
C THR A 182 -1.68 18.14 -6.20
N ASN A 183 -2.18 19.11 -5.43
CA ASN A 183 -3.55 19.06 -4.92
C ASN A 183 -4.55 19.23 -6.06
N ILE A 184 -5.47 18.27 -6.24
CA ILE A 184 -6.48 18.30 -7.32
C ILE A 184 -7.76 19.03 -6.92
N ALA A 185 -8.01 19.23 -5.63
CA ALA A 185 -9.22 19.89 -5.13
C ALA A 185 -9.15 21.42 -5.28
N LYS A 186 -7.97 22.01 -5.11
CA LYS A 186 -7.77 23.45 -5.29
C LYS A 186 -7.71 23.76 -6.79
N ARG A 187 -8.66 24.57 -7.29
CA ARG A 187 -8.60 25.16 -8.64
C ARG A 187 -7.58 26.31 -8.74
N GLU A 188 -6.85 26.60 -7.66
CA GLU A 188 -5.98 27.76 -7.54
C GLU A 188 -4.56 27.48 -8.03
N THR A 189 -3.90 28.59 -8.40
CA THR A 189 -2.65 28.75 -9.14
C THR A 189 -1.52 27.78 -8.79
N GLN A 190 -0.80 27.39 -9.85
CA GLN A 190 0.37 26.52 -10.05
C GLN A 190 1.39 26.21 -8.92
N ASP A 191 1.29 26.80 -7.73
CA ASP A 191 2.38 26.88 -6.74
C ASP A 191 2.13 26.08 -5.45
N SER A 192 1.17 25.14 -5.45
CA SER A 192 0.82 24.34 -4.28
C SER A 192 1.38 22.91 -4.29
N SER A 193 2.31 22.61 -5.21
CA SER A 193 2.94 21.29 -5.25
C SER A 193 3.89 21.10 -4.06
N LYS A 194 3.85 19.92 -3.44
CA LYS A 194 4.78 19.52 -2.38
C LYS A 194 5.78 18.52 -2.94
N LEU A 195 7.06 18.74 -2.67
CA LEU A 195 8.16 17.86 -3.07
C LEU A 195 8.61 17.03 -1.87
N TYR A 196 8.70 15.71 -2.03
CA TYR A 196 9.21 14.77 -1.05
C TYR A 196 10.40 14.02 -1.63
N LYS A 197 11.46 13.82 -0.85
CA LYS A 197 12.66 13.08 -1.27
C LYS A 197 12.59 11.62 -0.82
N PHE A 198 12.93 10.69 -1.70
CA PHE A 198 12.95 9.25 -1.41
C PHE A 198 14.25 8.78 -0.75
N PHE A 199 14.13 7.72 0.05
CA PHE A 199 15.26 6.92 0.51
C PHE A 199 15.13 5.51 -0.04
N ARG A 200 16.03 5.11 -0.94
CA ARG A 200 16.10 3.74 -1.43
C ARG A 200 16.82 2.89 -0.38
N LYS A 201 16.16 1.83 0.08
CA LYS A 201 16.80 0.79 0.88
C LYS A 201 17.33 -0.27 -0.09
N ASP A 202 18.52 -0.82 0.17
CA ASP A 202 19.04 -2.05 -0.47
C ASP A 202 19.33 -2.00 -1.99
N GLU A 203 20.01 -0.95 -2.49
CA GLU A 203 20.49 -0.87 -3.89
C GLU A 203 19.44 -1.26 -4.96
N VAL A 204 18.16 -0.97 -4.73
CA VAL A 204 17.09 -1.32 -5.69
C VAL A 204 17.37 -0.64 -7.04
N GLU A 205 17.82 -1.45 -7.99
CA GLU A 205 18.06 -1.04 -9.37
C GLU A 205 16.73 -0.94 -10.10
N LEU A 206 16.25 0.28 -10.32
CA LEU A 206 15.06 0.52 -11.15
C LEU A 206 15.37 0.17 -12.60
N PHE A 207 14.44 -0.52 -13.26
CA PHE A 207 14.58 -0.77 -14.70
C PHE A 207 14.58 0.56 -15.45
N LYS A 208 15.72 0.85 -16.10
CA LYS A 208 15.78 1.91 -17.10
C LYS A 208 14.89 1.49 -18.27
N PRO A 209 13.98 2.37 -18.75
CA PRO A 209 13.24 2.10 -19.97
C PRO A 209 14.24 1.76 -21.08
N LEU A 210 14.18 0.53 -21.62
CA LEU A 210 15.13 0.08 -22.63
C LEU A 210 14.92 0.80 -23.97
N LEU A 211 13.71 1.34 -24.20
CA LEU A 211 13.30 2.06 -25.40
C LEU A 211 12.22 3.11 -25.06
N GLU A 212 12.27 4.29 -25.68
CA GLU A 212 11.29 5.40 -25.59
C GLU A 212 9.84 5.03 -25.97
N LYS A 213 9.55 3.76 -26.30
CA LYS A 213 8.22 3.31 -26.78
C LYS A 213 7.54 2.27 -25.89
N GLU A 214 8.16 1.86 -24.78
CA GLU A 214 7.55 0.95 -23.79
C GLU A 214 7.02 1.70 -22.55
N GLU A 215 6.75 3.00 -22.71
CA GLU A 215 6.02 3.81 -21.73
C GLU A 215 4.60 3.25 -21.56
N GLY A 216 4.30 2.68 -20.40
CA GLY A 216 2.99 2.08 -20.09
C GLY A 216 3.04 0.73 -19.38
N ALA A 217 4.23 0.18 -19.16
CA ALA A 217 4.43 -1.07 -18.43
C ALA A 217 4.17 -0.96 -16.92
N ARG A 218 3.84 0.20 -16.34
CA ARG A 218 3.73 0.33 -14.87
C ARG A 218 2.30 0.59 -14.44
N GLN A 219 1.85 -0.14 -13.41
CA GLN A 219 0.59 0.13 -12.74
C GLN A 219 0.82 0.34 -11.25
N THR A 220 0.18 1.35 -10.69
CA THR A 220 0.24 1.63 -9.26
C THR A 220 -1.08 1.34 -8.56
N PHE A 221 -0.96 0.83 -7.33
CA PHE A 221 -2.04 0.41 -6.46
C PHE A 221 -1.83 1.02 -5.08
N VAL A 222 -2.85 1.64 -4.50
CA VAL A 222 -2.74 2.38 -3.25
C VAL A 222 -3.60 1.72 -2.18
N PHE A 223 -2.96 1.31 -1.08
CA PHE A 223 -3.59 0.72 0.10
C PHE A 223 -3.15 1.48 1.34
N ASP A 224 -4.06 2.22 1.97
CA ASP A 224 -3.77 3.08 3.12
C ASP A 224 -2.53 3.98 2.89
N ASN A 225 -1.41 3.65 3.54
CA ASN A 225 -0.13 4.37 3.44
C ASN A 225 0.93 3.59 2.64
N THR A 226 0.52 2.64 1.81
CA THR A 226 1.40 1.80 1.01
C THR A 226 0.99 1.85 -0.45
N ILE A 227 1.98 1.96 -1.33
CA ILE A 227 1.79 1.97 -2.78
C ILE A 227 2.54 0.77 -3.34
N PHE A 228 1.86 -0.03 -4.15
CA PHE A 228 2.50 -1.07 -4.94
C PHE A 228 2.67 -0.56 -6.36
N ILE A 229 3.88 -0.69 -6.90
CA ILE A 229 4.22 -0.36 -8.28
C ILE A 229 4.54 -1.68 -8.96
N VAL A 230 3.67 -2.09 -9.87
CA VAL A 230 3.85 -3.31 -10.65
C VAL A 230 4.47 -2.90 -11.99
N GLU A 231 5.73 -3.28 -12.18
CA GLU A 231 6.42 -3.15 -13.46
C GLU A 231 6.12 -4.39 -14.31
N MET A 232 5.52 -4.19 -15.48
CA MET A 232 5.00 -5.21 -16.40
C MET A 232 5.88 -5.25 -17.64
N HIS A 233 7.01 -5.98 -17.59
CA HIS A 233 7.82 -6.24 -18.78
C HIS A 233 7.46 -7.61 -19.37
N THR A 234 7.66 -7.77 -20.69
CA THR A 234 7.40 -9.03 -21.42
C THR A 234 8.20 -10.23 -20.92
N GLN A 235 9.29 -9.99 -20.18
CA GLN A 235 10.23 -11.02 -19.73
C GLN A 235 10.64 -10.90 -18.27
N ASN A 236 10.41 -9.74 -17.63
CA ASN A 236 10.89 -9.44 -16.27
C ASN A 236 9.93 -8.46 -15.60
N TRP A 237 8.89 -8.96 -14.94
CA TRP A 237 8.03 -8.10 -14.13
C TRP A 237 8.62 -7.92 -12.72
N ARG A 238 8.26 -6.82 -12.05
CA ARG A 238 8.62 -6.55 -10.65
C ARG A 238 7.46 -5.97 -9.88
N VAL A 239 7.46 -6.15 -8.57
CA VAL A 239 6.51 -5.50 -7.67
C VAL A 239 7.31 -4.75 -6.62
N LEU A 240 7.23 -3.44 -6.66
CA LEU A 240 7.86 -2.55 -5.70
C LEU A 240 6.81 -2.11 -4.68
N GLN A 241 7.18 -2.04 -3.40
CA GLN A 241 6.37 -1.52 -2.32
C GLN A 241 6.97 -0.20 -1.82
N LEU A 242 6.24 0.90 -2.02
CA LEU A 242 6.57 2.21 -1.49
C LEU A 242 5.72 2.51 -0.24
N MET A 243 6.41 2.76 0.87
CA MET A 243 5.80 3.15 2.14
C MET A 243 5.71 4.69 2.23
N LEU A 244 4.52 5.27 2.28
CA LEU A 244 4.31 6.73 2.28
C LEU A 244 4.72 7.44 3.57
N ASN A 245 4.76 6.71 4.70
CA ASN A 245 5.16 7.27 5.99
C ASN A 245 6.69 7.44 6.11
N SER A 246 7.46 6.52 5.54
CA SER A 246 8.93 6.53 5.55
C SER A 246 9.55 6.98 4.23
N TRP A 247 8.78 7.03 3.15
CA TRP A 247 9.25 7.23 1.78
C TRP A 247 10.33 6.21 1.37
N THR A 248 10.19 4.97 1.84
CA THR A 248 11.09 3.86 1.51
C THR A 248 10.47 2.96 0.47
N VAL A 249 11.25 2.63 -0.56
CA VAL A 249 10.89 1.67 -1.60
C VAL A 249 11.56 0.34 -1.30
N HIS A 250 10.79 -0.74 -1.35
CA HIS A 250 11.24 -2.12 -1.18
C HIS A 250 10.93 -2.90 -2.45
N ASP A 251 11.85 -3.73 -2.93
CA ASP A 251 11.53 -4.74 -3.93
C ASP A 251 10.86 -5.91 -3.22
N VAL A 252 9.60 -6.20 -3.58
CA VAL A 252 8.82 -7.31 -3.01
C VAL A 252 8.49 -8.38 -4.05
N THR A 253 9.20 -8.39 -5.18
CA THR A 253 8.96 -9.30 -6.30
C THR A 253 9.03 -10.76 -5.87
N ASP A 254 10.06 -11.14 -5.11
CA ASP A 254 10.23 -12.53 -4.62
C ASP A 254 9.14 -12.98 -3.66
N PHE A 255 8.45 -12.02 -3.01
CA PHE A 255 7.30 -12.33 -2.17
C PHE A 255 6.03 -12.57 -2.97
N VAL A 256 6.01 -12.28 -4.27
CA VAL A 256 4.87 -12.51 -5.15
C VAL A 256 5.15 -13.77 -5.96
N ASN A 257 4.47 -14.86 -5.62
CA ASN A 257 4.63 -16.15 -6.31
C ASN A 257 3.92 -16.16 -7.69
N VAL A 258 4.44 -15.40 -8.64
CA VAL A 258 4.07 -15.48 -10.07
C VAL A 258 5.22 -16.16 -10.82
N ARG A 259 4.89 -16.96 -11.84
CA ARG A 259 5.93 -17.62 -12.65
C ARG A 259 6.78 -16.59 -13.39
N LYS A 260 8.08 -16.86 -13.49
CA LYS A 260 9.04 -15.92 -14.10
C LYS A 260 8.82 -15.75 -15.60
N GLU A 261 8.24 -16.76 -16.26
CA GLU A 261 7.98 -16.78 -17.69
C GLU A 261 6.67 -16.08 -18.09
N SER A 262 5.87 -15.64 -17.12
CA SER A 262 4.59 -14.98 -17.37
C SER A 262 4.76 -13.48 -17.57
N SER A 263 4.04 -12.89 -18.52
CA SER A 263 3.88 -11.44 -18.60
C SER A 263 2.67 -11.02 -17.77
N ILE A 264 2.72 -9.87 -17.08
CA ILE A 264 1.54 -9.26 -16.46
C ILE A 264 0.90 -8.37 -17.52
N ILE A 265 -0.37 -8.63 -17.86
CA ILE A 265 -1.07 -7.91 -18.95
C ILE A 265 -2.12 -6.92 -18.43
N ALA A 266 -2.59 -7.12 -17.20
CA ALA A 266 -3.49 -6.20 -16.52
C ALA A 266 -3.39 -6.43 -15.01
N ALA A 267 -3.65 -5.39 -14.22
CA ALA A 267 -3.85 -5.55 -12.79
C ALA A 267 -4.97 -4.62 -12.29
N THR A 268 -5.57 -5.01 -11.16
CA THR A 268 -6.66 -4.27 -10.52
C THR A 268 -6.63 -4.54 -9.02
N GLN A 269 -7.45 -3.84 -8.25
CA GLN A 269 -7.40 -3.88 -6.79
C GLN A 269 -8.82 -3.85 -6.22
N ASP A 270 -9.03 -4.51 -5.10
CA ASP A 270 -10.16 -4.22 -4.20
C ASP A 270 -9.64 -3.70 -2.86
N ASP A 271 -10.51 -3.57 -1.88
CA ASP A 271 -10.14 -2.97 -0.59
C ASP A 271 -9.19 -3.86 0.23
N LYS A 272 -8.85 -5.08 -0.25
CA LYS A 272 -8.11 -6.12 0.47
C LYS A 272 -7.03 -6.83 -0.35
N ALA A 273 -6.98 -6.62 -1.66
CA ALA A 273 -6.11 -7.40 -2.53
C ALA A 273 -5.80 -6.70 -3.86
N ILE A 274 -4.64 -7.05 -4.41
CA ILE A 274 -4.27 -6.80 -5.80
C ILE A 274 -4.58 -8.07 -6.60
N TYR A 275 -5.12 -7.89 -7.79
CA TYR A 275 -5.39 -8.95 -8.75
C TYR A 275 -4.51 -8.71 -9.96
N LEU A 276 -3.61 -9.65 -10.25
CA LEU A 276 -2.75 -9.62 -11.43
C LEU A 276 -3.33 -10.57 -12.46
N VAL A 277 -3.46 -10.12 -13.69
CA VAL A 277 -3.77 -10.98 -14.83
C VAL A 277 -2.47 -11.23 -15.56
N THR A 278 -2.09 -12.49 -15.65
CA THR A 278 -0.87 -12.89 -16.34
C THR A 278 -1.20 -13.58 -17.67
N GLU A 279 -0.24 -13.59 -18.59
CA GLU A 279 -0.32 -14.34 -19.84
C GLU A 279 0.73 -15.44 -19.81
N GLU A 280 0.27 -16.69 -19.91
CA GLU A 280 1.05 -17.93 -19.90
C GLU A 280 0.68 -18.75 -21.15
N GLY A 281 1.23 -18.36 -22.31
CA GLY A 281 0.87 -18.99 -23.58
C GLY A 281 -0.59 -18.74 -23.94
N THR A 282 -1.42 -19.78 -23.94
CA THR A 282 -2.88 -19.66 -24.16
C THR A 282 -3.69 -19.47 -22.89
N HIS A 283 -3.05 -19.52 -21.72
CA HIS A 283 -3.71 -19.36 -20.44
C HIS A 283 -3.54 -17.94 -19.93
N MET A 284 -4.61 -17.39 -19.36
CA MET A 284 -4.55 -16.09 -18.70
C MET A 284 -5.05 -16.21 -17.27
N PRO A 285 -4.18 -16.58 -16.31
CA PRO A 285 -4.60 -16.68 -14.93
C PRO A 285 -4.77 -15.31 -14.26
N ILE A 286 -5.78 -15.19 -13.41
CA ILE A 286 -5.90 -14.11 -12.43
C ILE A 286 -5.31 -14.59 -11.11
N LEU A 287 -4.24 -13.95 -10.67
CA LEU A 287 -3.59 -14.15 -9.38
C LEU A 287 -4.08 -13.12 -8.38
N LYS A 288 -4.46 -13.56 -7.18
CA LYS A 288 -4.86 -12.69 -6.09
C LYS A 288 -3.74 -12.58 -5.06
N ILE A 289 -3.24 -11.37 -4.85
CA ILE A 289 -2.27 -11.00 -3.81
C ILE A 289 -3.06 -10.34 -2.68
N LYS A 290 -3.16 -11.01 -1.53
CA LYS A 290 -3.82 -10.43 -0.37
C LYS A 290 -2.92 -9.34 0.23
N VAL A 291 -3.47 -8.15 0.44
CA VAL A 291 -2.81 -7.04 1.12
C VAL A 291 -3.48 -6.91 2.48
N ASP A 292 -2.85 -7.45 3.53
CA ASP A 292 -3.31 -7.29 4.91
C ASP A 292 -2.57 -6.12 5.54
N SER A 293 -3.28 -5.06 5.94
CA SER A 293 -2.66 -3.83 6.46
C SER A 293 -1.82 -4.07 7.73
N THR A 294 -2.08 -5.17 8.45
CA THR A 294 -1.28 -5.60 9.61
C THR A 294 0.05 -6.26 9.23
N ASP A 295 0.09 -7.04 8.15
CA ASP A 295 1.27 -7.79 7.70
C ASP A 295 2.30 -6.92 6.94
N LEU A 296 1.90 -5.75 6.44
CA LEU A 296 2.81 -4.87 5.68
C LEU A 296 3.97 -4.31 6.52
N SER A 297 3.78 -4.20 7.84
CA SER A 297 4.85 -3.83 8.77
C SER A 297 5.84 -4.97 9.04
N PHE A 298 5.40 -6.21 8.86
CA PHE A 298 6.17 -7.43 9.11
C PHE A 298 7.18 -7.72 7.99
N LEU A 299 6.81 -7.47 6.73
CA LEU A 299 7.69 -7.61 5.57
C LEU A 299 8.93 -6.71 5.65
N ALA A 300 8.81 -5.50 6.22
CA ALA A 300 9.94 -4.61 6.43
C ALA A 300 10.91 -5.09 7.55
N ARG A 301 10.41 -5.89 8.50
CA ARG A 301 11.19 -6.44 9.62
C ARG A 301 11.88 -7.75 9.24
N GLU A 302 11.24 -8.64 8.49
CA GLU A 302 11.81 -9.94 8.11
C GLU A 302 13.01 -9.82 7.16
N THR A 303 12.99 -8.89 6.19
CA THR A 303 14.16 -8.62 5.32
C THR A 303 15.38 -8.15 6.12
N SER A 304 15.17 -7.59 7.32
CA SER A 304 16.26 -7.15 8.22
C SER A 304 16.72 -8.26 9.20
N LEU A 305 15.91 -9.30 9.44
CA LEU A 305 16.19 -10.34 10.44
C LEU A 305 16.75 -11.65 9.84
N MET A 306 16.36 -12.01 8.62
CA MET A 306 16.78 -13.26 7.97
C MET A 306 18.29 -13.33 7.65
N THR A 307 19.01 -12.20 7.64
CA THR A 307 20.46 -12.16 7.36
C THR A 307 21.34 -12.29 8.62
N MET A 308 20.76 -12.26 9.84
CA MET A 308 21.56 -12.09 11.07
C MET A 308 21.67 -13.34 11.95
N ALA A 309 20.86 -14.38 11.71
CA ALA A 309 20.72 -15.50 12.65
C ALA A 309 21.67 -16.69 12.39
N ARG A 310 22.65 -16.58 11.47
CA ARG A 310 23.61 -17.67 11.19
C ARG A 310 25.07 -17.44 11.60
N ASP A 311 25.50 -16.22 11.95
CA ASP A 311 26.95 -15.90 11.97
C ASP A 311 27.52 -15.39 13.31
N VAL A 312 26.94 -15.75 14.46
CA VAL A 312 27.58 -15.39 15.76
C VAL A 312 28.86 -16.22 15.99
N GLU A 313 28.92 -17.46 15.50
CA GLU A 313 30.13 -18.30 15.59
C GLU A 313 31.23 -17.89 14.59
N GLU A 314 30.91 -17.20 13.49
CA GLU A 314 31.88 -16.82 12.45
C GLU A 314 32.64 -15.50 12.75
N THR A 315 32.20 -14.74 13.76
CA THR A 315 32.80 -13.43 14.14
C THR A 315 33.70 -13.48 15.38
N SER A 316 33.96 -14.69 15.89
CA SER A 316 34.81 -14.91 17.08
C SER A 316 36.08 -15.69 16.73
N CYS A 317 37.15 -15.41 17.46
CA CYS A 317 38.43 -16.08 17.27
C CYS A 317 38.39 -17.52 17.79
N PRO A 318 38.80 -18.54 17.02
CA PRO A 318 38.73 -19.95 17.43
C PRO A 318 39.73 -20.33 18.53
N ILE A 319 40.59 -19.41 18.96
CA ILE A 319 41.62 -19.64 20.00
C ILE A 319 41.17 -19.09 21.35
N CYS A 320 40.81 -17.80 21.39
CA CYS A 320 40.42 -17.12 22.62
C CYS A 320 38.90 -17.03 22.82
N PHE A 321 38.12 -17.37 21.79
CA PHE A 321 36.65 -17.25 21.76
C PHE A 321 36.12 -15.82 21.95
N GLU A 322 37.00 -14.82 21.88
CA GLU A 322 36.64 -13.40 21.88
C GLU A 322 36.32 -12.92 20.45
N PRO A 323 35.47 -11.89 20.29
CA PRO A 323 35.30 -11.19 19.02
C PRO A 323 36.65 -10.75 18.44
N TYR A 324 36.83 -10.83 17.12
CA TYR A 324 38.10 -10.41 16.53
C TYR A 324 38.28 -8.89 16.68
N GLY A 325 39.34 -8.45 17.37
CA GLY A 325 39.80 -7.06 17.30
C GLY A 325 40.42 -6.76 15.92
N THR A 326 41.58 -7.36 15.64
CA THR A 326 42.18 -7.36 14.29
C THR A 326 42.26 -8.81 13.80
N PRO A 327 41.39 -9.27 12.88
CA PRO A 327 41.44 -10.62 12.34
C PRO A 327 42.63 -10.80 11.39
N LYS A 328 43.43 -11.83 11.62
CA LYS A 328 44.62 -12.22 10.87
C LYS A 328 44.37 -13.52 10.14
N MET A 329 44.65 -13.57 8.84
CA MET A 329 44.31 -14.70 7.98
C MET A 329 45.50 -15.64 7.78
N LEU A 330 45.31 -16.93 8.04
CA LEU A 330 46.26 -17.98 7.68
C LEU A 330 46.25 -18.19 6.16
N SER A 331 47.26 -17.67 5.47
CA SER A 331 47.31 -17.55 4.00
C SER A 331 47.19 -18.88 3.24
N LYS A 332 47.45 -20.03 3.88
CA LYS A 332 47.30 -21.35 3.26
C LYS A 332 45.89 -21.91 3.29
N CYS A 333 45.03 -21.49 4.22
CA CYS A 333 43.70 -22.08 4.42
C CYS A 333 42.56 -21.08 4.57
N GLY A 334 42.83 -19.77 4.67
CA GLY A 334 41.81 -18.72 4.76
C GLY A 334 41.17 -18.54 6.13
N HIS A 335 41.35 -19.47 7.07
CA HIS A 335 40.87 -19.30 8.45
C HIS A 335 41.54 -18.09 9.12
N SER A 336 40.81 -17.46 10.03
CA SER A 336 41.25 -16.25 10.72
C SER A 336 41.48 -16.51 12.22
N ILE A 337 42.44 -15.79 12.80
CA ILE A 337 42.73 -15.74 14.24
C ILE A 337 42.90 -14.28 14.68
N CYS A 338 42.90 -13.99 15.97
CA CYS A 338 43.11 -12.64 16.47
C CYS A 338 44.61 -12.25 16.47
N GLU A 339 44.95 -10.96 16.32
CA GLU A 339 46.36 -10.47 16.35
C GLU A 339 47.10 -10.81 17.65
N SER A 340 46.43 -10.78 18.80
CA SER A 340 47.03 -11.22 20.06
C SER A 340 47.28 -12.73 20.07
N CYS A 341 46.40 -13.51 19.46
CA CYS A 341 46.52 -14.95 19.30
C CYS A 341 47.66 -15.32 18.35
N GLU A 342 47.82 -14.59 17.25
CA GLU A 342 48.96 -14.71 16.34
C GLU A 342 50.29 -14.51 17.09
N SER A 343 50.34 -13.47 17.93
CA SER A 343 51.52 -13.14 18.74
C SER A 343 51.87 -14.26 19.72
N LEU A 344 50.87 -14.87 20.37
CA LEU A 344 51.02 -16.01 21.27
C LEU A 344 51.53 -17.26 20.53
N MET A 345 50.99 -17.56 19.36
CA MET A 345 51.40 -18.73 18.56
C MET A 345 52.79 -18.57 17.92
N SER A 346 53.30 -17.34 17.88
CA SER A 346 54.59 -17.01 17.28
C SER A 346 55.75 -16.97 18.27
N GLN A 347 55.52 -17.24 19.56
CA GLN A 347 56.56 -17.25 20.59
C GLN A 347 57.35 -18.57 20.57
N GLY A 348 58.51 -18.56 19.91
CA GLY A 348 59.48 -19.66 19.93
C GLY A 348 60.81 -19.29 19.23
N ASP A 349 61.94 -19.76 19.78
CA ASP A 349 63.31 -19.43 19.36
C ASP A 349 63.75 -20.15 18.05
N CYS A 350 63.08 -19.88 16.94
CA CYS A 350 63.49 -20.39 15.63
C CYS A 350 63.33 -19.32 14.54
N LYS A 351 64.36 -19.18 13.69
CA LYS A 351 64.45 -18.27 12.52
C LYS A 351 63.35 -18.47 11.45
N LYS A 352 62.38 -19.37 11.69
CA LYS A 352 61.22 -19.66 10.83
C LYS A 352 60.01 -19.89 11.72
N LYS A 353 58.95 -19.11 11.52
CA LYS A 353 57.69 -19.25 12.25
C LYS A 353 56.77 -20.17 11.44
N ALA A 354 56.38 -21.31 12.01
CA ALA A 354 55.43 -22.22 11.41
C ALA A 354 54.13 -22.20 12.24
N LEU A 355 53.09 -21.56 11.72
CA LEU A 355 51.79 -21.45 12.37
C LEU A 355 50.88 -22.57 11.88
N ARG A 356 50.41 -23.42 12.80
CA ARG A 356 49.43 -24.48 12.48
C ARG A 356 48.02 -23.95 12.73
N CYS A 357 47.16 -24.00 11.71
CA CYS A 357 45.78 -23.54 11.83
C CYS A 357 45.02 -24.33 12.93
N PRO A 358 44.36 -23.67 13.89
CA PRO A 358 43.60 -24.36 14.94
C PRO A 358 42.36 -25.09 14.40
N VAL A 359 41.83 -24.65 13.25
CA VAL A 359 40.62 -25.21 12.64
C VAL A 359 40.93 -26.42 11.76
N CYS A 360 41.80 -26.26 10.77
CA CYS A 360 42.08 -27.29 9.75
C CYS A 360 43.48 -27.92 9.83
N ARG A 361 44.33 -27.47 10.77
CA ARG A 361 45.70 -27.96 10.99
C ARG A 361 46.70 -27.73 9.85
N GLU A 362 46.31 -27.01 8.80
CA GLU A 362 47.19 -26.57 7.71
C GLU A 362 48.30 -25.64 8.23
N VAL A 363 49.53 -25.77 7.70
CA VAL A 363 50.70 -25.04 8.21
C VAL A 363 51.00 -23.83 7.32
N THR A 364 50.98 -22.65 7.92
CA THR A 364 51.42 -21.39 7.30
C THR A 364 52.84 -21.08 7.77
N ASN A 365 53.80 -21.09 6.85
CA ASN A 365 55.19 -20.74 7.13
C ASN A 365 55.40 -19.23 6.88
N LEU A 366 56.02 -18.55 7.83
CA LEU A 366 56.33 -17.13 7.79
C LEU A 366 57.84 -16.91 7.94
N LEU A 367 58.36 -15.91 7.23
CA LEU A 367 59.75 -15.47 7.37
C LEU A 367 59.99 -14.75 8.70
N GLU A 368 61.26 -14.61 9.08
CA GLU A 368 61.68 -13.83 10.26
C GLU A 368 61.18 -12.38 10.09
N ASN A 369 60.24 -11.97 10.94
CA ASN A 369 59.50 -10.68 10.94
C ASN A 369 58.26 -10.57 10.03
N GLU A 370 57.84 -11.64 9.37
CA GLU A 370 56.58 -11.64 8.64
C GLU A 370 55.40 -11.86 9.60
N VAL A 371 54.31 -11.12 9.40
CA VAL A 371 53.03 -11.24 10.11
C VAL A 371 51.95 -11.68 9.14
N LEU A 372 50.92 -12.35 9.64
CA LEU A 372 49.77 -12.75 8.86
C LEU A 372 49.05 -11.51 8.29
N PRO A 373 48.55 -11.58 7.05
CA PRO A 373 47.76 -10.51 6.48
C PRO A 373 46.44 -10.33 7.24
N THR A 374 46.01 -9.09 7.41
CA THR A 374 44.70 -8.77 8.00
C THR A 374 43.57 -9.20 7.06
N ASN A 375 42.56 -9.87 7.61
CA ASN A 375 41.32 -10.19 6.89
C ASN A 375 40.38 -8.97 6.89
N TRP A 376 40.56 -8.08 5.91
CA TRP A 376 39.80 -6.84 5.81
C TRP A 376 38.30 -7.05 5.60
N CYS A 377 37.89 -8.14 4.95
CA CYS A 377 36.47 -8.46 4.78
C CYS A 377 35.83 -8.78 6.14
N LEU A 378 36.45 -9.66 6.93
CA LEU A 378 35.96 -9.99 8.27
C LEU A 378 36.01 -8.79 9.22
N LYS A 379 37.06 -7.97 9.13
CA LYS A 379 37.17 -6.73 9.91
C LYS A 379 36.03 -5.76 9.58
N SER A 380 35.74 -5.55 8.29
CA SER A 380 34.64 -4.66 7.87
C SER A 380 33.26 -5.18 8.29
N LEU A 381 33.05 -6.51 8.29
CA LEU A 381 31.83 -7.12 8.80
C LEU A 381 31.66 -6.90 10.31
N ILE A 382 32.72 -7.04 11.09
CA ILE A 382 32.71 -6.80 12.55
C ILE A 382 32.45 -5.33 12.85
N GLU A 383 33.13 -4.40 12.18
CA GLU A 383 32.91 -2.96 12.35
C GLU A 383 31.47 -2.54 11.97
N LYS A 384 30.90 -3.17 10.92
CA LYS A 384 29.49 -2.99 10.56
C LYS A 384 28.53 -3.61 11.58
N ALA A 385 28.84 -4.77 12.14
CA ALA A 385 28.06 -5.40 13.19
C ALA A 385 28.12 -4.62 14.50
N GLU A 386 29.27 -4.03 14.86
CA GLU A 386 29.45 -3.19 16.05
C GLU A 386 28.71 -1.86 15.94
N SER A 387 28.76 -1.22 14.77
CA SER A 387 27.97 0.00 14.50
C SER A 387 26.45 -0.25 14.50
N LEU A 388 26.02 -1.47 14.14
CA LEU A 388 24.63 -1.91 14.32
C LEU A 388 24.31 -2.33 15.76
N GLN A 389 25.27 -2.90 16.51
CA GLN A 389 25.13 -3.30 17.92
C GLN A 389 25.08 -2.11 18.89
N CYS A 390 25.57 -0.93 18.55
CA CYS A 390 25.33 0.29 19.34
C CYS A 390 23.84 0.67 19.42
N ASN A 391 23.00 0.20 18.49
CA ASN A 391 21.55 0.36 18.57
C ASN A 391 20.85 -0.76 19.36
N ILE A 392 21.56 -1.83 19.76
CA ILE A 392 20.97 -3.05 20.38
C ILE A 392 21.56 -3.35 21.77
N LYS A 393 22.77 -2.88 22.11
CA LYS A 393 23.43 -3.10 23.43
C LYS A 393 22.82 -2.31 24.60
N SER A 394 21.66 -1.68 24.44
CA SER A 394 20.93 -0.95 25.49
C SER A 394 19.82 -1.77 26.17
N LEU A 395 19.94 -3.09 26.28
CA LEU A 395 18.87 -3.90 26.90
C LEU A 395 19.00 -4.06 28.42
N GLY A 396 20.11 -3.66 29.04
CA GLY A 396 20.23 -3.64 30.50
C GLY A 396 19.86 -2.27 31.10
N PRO A 397 19.20 -2.20 32.26
CA PRO A 397 18.94 -0.94 32.95
C PRO A 397 20.27 -0.26 33.34
N THR A 398 20.31 1.07 33.28
CA THR A 398 21.50 1.86 33.69
C THR A 398 21.16 2.77 34.86
N CYS A 399 22.13 2.96 35.77
CA CYS A 399 21.98 3.86 36.89
C CYS A 399 21.99 5.30 36.40
N ARG A 400 20.90 6.05 36.62
CA ARG A 400 20.80 7.45 36.19
C ARG A 400 21.80 8.39 36.88
N SER A 401 22.29 7.99 38.05
CA SER A 401 23.17 8.79 38.89
C SER A 401 24.67 8.57 38.63
N CYS A 402 25.06 7.45 38.02
CA CYS A 402 26.46 7.16 37.68
C CYS A 402 26.68 6.60 36.27
N ASN A 403 25.63 6.41 35.48
CA ASN A 403 25.60 5.78 34.15
C ASN A 403 26.23 4.37 34.11
N GLY A 404 26.36 3.70 35.26
CA GLY A 404 26.81 2.31 35.32
C GLY A 404 25.70 1.33 34.94
N ASN A 405 26.06 0.22 34.31
CA ASN A 405 25.12 -0.88 34.03
C ASN A 405 24.63 -1.49 35.35
N LEU A 406 23.34 -1.79 35.41
CA LEU A 406 22.70 -2.40 36.57
C LEU A 406 22.38 -3.88 36.26
N PRO A 407 22.70 -4.81 37.16
CA PRO A 407 22.16 -6.16 37.08
C PRO A 407 20.66 -6.13 37.44
N GLU A 408 19.87 -6.98 36.79
CA GLU A 408 18.39 -7.00 36.89
C GLU A 408 17.87 -7.20 38.33
N ASP A 409 18.66 -7.84 39.21
CA ASP A 409 18.31 -8.14 40.59
C ASP A 409 18.75 -7.05 41.59
N GLN A 410 19.33 -5.92 41.14
CA GLN A 410 19.83 -4.86 42.03
C GLN A 410 19.51 -3.46 41.51
N VAL A 411 18.29 -3.30 40.99
CA VAL A 411 17.76 -2.04 40.45
C VAL A 411 16.79 -1.40 41.45
N PHE A 412 16.98 -0.11 41.70
CA PHE A 412 16.11 0.68 42.56
C PHE A 412 15.53 1.85 41.78
N GLU A 413 14.33 2.29 42.14
CA GLU A 413 13.71 3.52 41.63
C GLU A 413 13.46 4.51 42.77
N CYS A 414 13.48 5.81 42.46
CA CYS A 414 13.20 6.88 43.42
C CYS A 414 12.05 7.75 42.92
N SER A 415 10.88 7.67 43.57
CA SER A 415 9.67 8.39 43.15
C SER A 415 9.86 9.91 43.16
N LYS A 416 10.59 10.42 44.16
CA LYS A 416 10.90 11.84 44.27
C LYS A 416 11.83 12.34 43.17
N CYS A 417 12.86 11.58 42.82
CA CYS A 417 13.74 11.95 41.70
C CYS A 417 13.02 11.79 40.36
N ALA A 418 12.16 10.78 40.21
CA ALA A 418 11.31 10.65 39.02
C ALA A 418 10.44 11.90 38.80
N PHE A 419 9.82 12.40 39.88
CA PHE A 419 9.05 13.64 39.85
C PHE A 419 9.91 14.89 39.58
N ASP A 420 10.99 15.08 40.36
CA ASP A 420 11.85 16.27 40.30
C ASP A 420 12.53 16.43 38.92
N PHE A 421 12.82 15.33 38.23
CA PHE A 421 13.47 15.33 36.92
C PHE A 421 12.52 15.03 35.74
N GLY A 422 11.22 14.80 36.00
CA GLY A 422 10.24 14.46 34.97
C GLY A 422 10.55 13.16 34.22
N ASP A 423 11.25 12.23 34.87
CA ASP A 423 11.68 10.96 34.31
C ASP A 423 10.84 9.82 34.93
N PRO A 424 9.95 9.17 34.18
CA PRO A 424 9.04 8.15 34.74
C PRO A 424 9.77 6.90 35.24
N GLN A 425 11.05 6.68 34.90
CA GLN A 425 11.85 5.54 35.36
C GLN A 425 13.24 5.99 35.81
N PHE A 426 13.32 6.61 37.00
CA PHE A 426 14.58 7.08 37.56
C PHE A 426 15.34 5.96 38.29
N LEU A 427 16.05 5.12 37.52
CA LEU A 427 16.75 3.92 38.00
C LEU A 427 18.10 4.22 38.70
N LEU A 428 18.41 3.48 39.76
CA LEU A 428 19.57 3.67 40.63
C LEU A 428 20.24 2.34 40.99
N CYS A 429 21.57 2.35 41.17
CA CYS A 429 22.29 1.25 41.83
C CYS A 429 22.26 1.42 43.36
N ALA A 430 22.39 0.32 44.11
CA ALA A 430 22.49 0.33 45.57
C ALA A 430 23.56 1.32 46.09
N GLY A 431 24.70 1.40 45.42
CA GLY A 431 25.76 2.34 45.78
C GLY A 431 25.34 3.82 45.66
N CYS A 432 24.56 4.17 44.63
CA CYS A 432 24.02 5.51 44.45
C CYS A 432 22.87 5.80 45.41
N VAL A 433 22.04 4.81 45.75
CA VAL A 433 21.00 4.94 46.78
C VAL A 433 21.63 5.42 48.09
N VAL A 434 22.66 4.73 48.57
CA VAL A 434 23.30 5.05 49.86
C VAL A 434 24.16 6.31 49.81
N ARG A 435 24.88 6.58 48.71
CA ARG A 435 25.88 7.66 48.67
C ARG A 435 25.35 8.98 48.14
N LYS A 436 24.42 8.94 47.18
CA LYS A 436 23.94 10.12 46.44
C LYS A 436 22.46 10.42 46.70
N HIS A 437 21.68 9.42 47.11
CA HIS A 437 20.24 9.55 47.32
C HIS A 437 19.80 9.26 48.77
N ALA A 438 20.73 9.30 49.74
CA ALA A 438 20.44 9.04 51.16
C ALA A 438 19.34 9.96 51.73
N ALA A 439 19.27 11.20 51.24
CA ALA A 439 18.26 12.17 51.68
C ALA A 439 16.82 11.77 51.29
N HIS A 440 16.67 10.96 50.25
CA HIS A 440 15.37 10.49 49.73
C HIS A 440 15.24 8.98 49.85
N ILE A 441 16.01 8.32 50.73
CA ILE A 441 16.04 6.86 50.86
C ILE A 441 14.67 6.27 51.23
N SER A 442 13.80 7.03 51.90
CA SER A 442 12.41 6.64 52.18
C SER A 442 11.52 6.58 50.94
N GLU A 443 11.93 7.24 49.86
CA GLU A 443 11.23 7.30 48.56
C GLU A 443 11.84 6.34 47.53
N VAL A 444 12.83 5.55 47.95
CA VAL A 444 13.51 4.57 47.11
C VAL A 444 12.86 3.20 47.32
N THR A 445 12.49 2.54 46.22
CA THR A 445 11.96 1.18 46.23
C THR A 445 12.74 0.30 45.27
N GLU A 446 12.76 -1.01 45.53
CA GLU A 446 13.30 -2.00 44.60
C GLU A 446 12.34 -2.15 43.40
N VAL A 447 12.89 -2.19 42.19
CA VAL A 447 12.07 -2.24 40.97
C VAL A 447 11.39 -3.60 40.85
N GLY A 448 10.06 -3.58 40.76
CA GLY A 448 9.27 -4.73 40.34
C GLY A 448 9.10 -4.72 38.82
N TYR A 449 9.54 -5.77 38.14
CA TYR A 449 9.29 -5.93 36.71
C TYR A 449 7.88 -6.49 36.49
N ILE A 450 7.10 -5.77 35.69
CA ILE A 450 5.84 -6.27 35.15
C ILE A 450 6.16 -6.94 33.82
N ASP A 451 5.68 -8.15 33.61
CA ASP A 451 5.93 -8.85 32.35
C ASP A 451 5.14 -8.22 31.18
N ALA A 452 5.60 -8.52 29.96
CA ALA A 452 4.98 -7.96 28.76
C ALA A 452 3.51 -8.37 28.59
N GLN A 453 3.10 -9.50 29.17
CA GLN A 453 1.72 -9.97 29.11
C GLN A 453 0.82 -9.14 30.03
N GLU A 454 1.22 -8.87 31.26
CA GLU A 454 0.47 -8.04 32.20
C GLU A 454 0.36 -6.57 31.72
N VAL A 455 1.43 -6.05 31.11
CA VAL A 455 1.39 -4.74 30.42
C VAL A 455 0.37 -4.79 29.28
N ALA A 456 0.43 -5.81 28.41
CA ALA A 456 -0.48 -5.94 27.29
C ALA A 456 -1.95 -6.10 27.73
N GLU A 457 -2.23 -6.90 28.77
CA GLU A 457 -3.57 -7.09 29.32
C GLU A 457 -4.13 -5.81 29.95
N THR A 458 -3.28 -5.03 30.63
CA THR A 458 -3.67 -3.75 31.22
C THR A 458 -3.91 -2.70 30.15
N LEU A 459 -3.05 -2.61 29.15
CA LEU A 459 -3.24 -1.73 27.99
C LEU A 459 -4.48 -2.12 27.19
N ALA A 460 -4.74 -3.41 26.97
CA ALA A 460 -5.93 -3.88 26.27
C ALA A 460 -7.24 -3.51 26.98
N ARG A 461 -7.24 -3.43 28.32
CA ARG A 461 -8.39 -2.94 29.12
C ARG A 461 -8.59 -1.43 29.01
N MET A 462 -7.53 -0.69 28.69
CA MET A 462 -7.54 0.77 28.57
C MET A 462 -7.63 1.26 27.12
N GLU A 463 -7.45 0.39 26.14
CA GLU A 463 -7.54 0.76 24.73
C GLU A 463 -8.93 1.36 24.45
N PRO A 464 -8.99 2.59 23.90
CA PRO A 464 -10.25 3.14 23.47
C PRO A 464 -10.85 2.20 22.40
N PRO A 465 -12.19 2.08 22.31
CA PRO A 465 -12.81 1.31 21.25
C PRO A 465 -12.27 1.79 19.91
N LYS A 466 -11.95 0.85 19.01
CA LYS A 466 -11.47 1.15 17.64
C LYS A 466 -12.56 1.91 16.89
N TRP A 467 -12.57 3.23 17.08
CA TRP A 467 -13.51 4.15 16.47
C TRP A 467 -12.93 4.64 15.15
N ASP A 468 -13.50 4.14 14.05
CA ASP A 468 -13.20 4.65 12.72
C ASP A 468 -14.08 5.88 12.45
N SER A 469 -13.53 7.05 12.77
CA SER A 469 -14.22 8.33 12.61
C SER A 469 -14.69 8.56 11.17
N LYS A 470 -13.91 8.13 10.17
CA LYS A 470 -14.26 8.30 8.75
C LYS A 470 -15.43 7.43 8.35
N LYS A 471 -15.49 6.19 8.87
CA LYS A 471 -16.61 5.28 8.60
C LYS A 471 -17.91 5.80 9.18
N GLU A 472 -17.90 6.31 10.42
CA GLU A 472 -19.10 6.83 11.05
C GLU A 472 -19.53 8.19 10.43
N GLU A 473 -18.58 9.07 10.09
CA GLU A 473 -18.85 10.27 9.30
C GLU A 473 -19.53 9.94 7.96
N PHE A 474 -19.01 8.95 7.24
CA PHE A 474 -19.60 8.50 5.98
C PHE A 474 -21.05 7.99 6.17
N ARG A 475 -21.30 7.20 7.22
CA ARG A 475 -22.65 6.68 7.51
C ARG A 475 -23.65 7.80 7.78
N VAL A 476 -23.26 8.78 8.60
CA VAL A 476 -24.08 9.96 8.90
C VAL A 476 -24.37 10.73 7.61
N ASN A 477 -23.34 11.05 6.82
CA ASN A 477 -23.50 11.77 5.55
C ASN A 477 -24.43 11.05 4.56
N VAL A 478 -24.32 9.72 4.46
CA VAL A 478 -25.19 8.89 3.61
C VAL A 478 -26.65 8.95 4.09
N LEU A 479 -26.90 8.85 5.39
CA LEU A 479 -28.26 8.89 5.94
C LEU A 479 -28.88 10.29 5.78
N THR A 480 -28.15 11.35 6.11
CA THR A 480 -28.56 12.74 5.91
C THR A 480 -28.92 13.00 4.44
N SER A 481 -28.07 12.54 3.49
CA SER A 481 -28.36 12.63 2.06
C SER A 481 -29.64 11.90 1.64
N LYS A 482 -29.89 10.70 2.19
CA LYS A 482 -31.11 9.91 1.92
C LYS A 482 -32.37 10.62 2.42
N VAL A 483 -32.33 11.20 3.62
CA VAL A 483 -33.46 11.96 4.19
C VAL A 483 -33.76 13.17 3.31
N SER A 484 -32.76 13.98 2.97
CA SER A 484 -32.93 15.14 2.09
C SER A 484 -33.51 14.78 0.72
N LYS A 485 -33.03 13.69 0.10
CA LYS A 485 -33.59 13.19 -1.17
C LYS A 485 -35.05 12.75 -1.04
N LYS A 486 -35.42 12.11 0.09
CA LYS A 486 -36.81 11.69 0.34
C LYS A 486 -37.72 12.91 0.47
N ILE A 487 -37.30 13.95 1.21
CA ILE A 487 -38.05 15.22 1.35
C ILE A 487 -38.23 15.88 -0.02
N ALA A 488 -37.17 16.00 -0.83
CA ALA A 488 -37.25 16.59 -2.17
C ALA A 488 -38.23 15.83 -3.08
N ARG A 489 -38.19 14.50 -3.08
CA ARG A 489 -39.13 13.66 -3.85
C ARG A 489 -40.58 13.87 -3.41
N ARG A 490 -40.84 13.98 -2.10
CA ARG A 490 -42.17 14.28 -1.57
C ARG A 490 -42.65 15.67 -1.97
N GLY A 491 -41.75 16.66 -1.99
CA GLY A 491 -42.04 17.99 -2.51
C GLY A 491 -42.50 17.96 -3.98
N LEU A 492 -41.82 17.18 -4.83
CA LEU A 492 -42.25 16.98 -6.22
C LEU A 492 -43.62 16.29 -6.33
N GLU A 493 -43.89 15.29 -5.49
CA GLU A 493 -45.19 14.62 -5.44
C GLU A 493 -46.32 15.59 -5.03
N ALA A 494 -46.09 16.41 -4.01
CA ALA A 494 -47.03 17.45 -3.58
C ALA A 494 -47.31 18.44 -4.71
N ASN A 495 -46.26 18.96 -5.37
CA ASN A 495 -46.39 19.89 -6.48
C ASN A 495 -47.17 19.29 -7.65
N GLY A 496 -46.86 18.04 -8.03
CA GLY A 496 -47.59 17.33 -9.08
C GLY A 496 -49.07 17.14 -8.74
N LEU A 497 -49.38 16.85 -7.48
CA LEU A 497 -50.75 16.72 -7.00
C LEU A 497 -51.49 18.06 -7.00
N ILE A 498 -50.84 19.15 -6.58
CA ILE A 498 -51.38 20.51 -6.63
C ILE A 498 -51.69 20.92 -8.07
N GLU A 499 -50.77 20.67 -9.01
CA GLU A 499 -50.99 20.97 -10.43
C GLU A 499 -52.12 20.13 -11.04
N ALA A 500 -52.25 18.87 -10.64
CA ALA A 500 -53.39 18.04 -11.04
C ALA A 500 -54.72 18.59 -10.51
N ILE A 501 -54.74 19.09 -9.26
CA ILE A 501 -55.91 19.76 -8.69
C ILE A 501 -56.26 21.02 -9.50
N LYS A 502 -55.28 21.87 -9.79
CA LYS A 502 -55.49 23.11 -10.57
C LYS A 502 -56.03 22.87 -11.97
N LYS A 503 -55.60 21.79 -12.65
CA LYS A 503 -56.00 21.46 -14.02
C LYS A 503 -57.40 20.86 -14.13
N THR A 504 -57.95 20.35 -13.03
CA THR A 504 -59.25 19.68 -13.05
C THR A 504 -60.37 20.72 -12.95
N ALA A 505 -61.15 20.88 -14.02
CA ALA A 505 -62.17 21.92 -14.12
C ALA A 505 -63.33 21.79 -13.11
N SER A 506 -63.61 20.58 -12.61
CA SER A 506 -64.62 20.37 -11.57
C SER A 506 -64.30 19.12 -10.72
N PHE A 507 -64.61 19.18 -9.43
CA PHE A 507 -64.47 18.06 -8.50
C PHE A 507 -65.80 17.74 -7.82
N THR A 508 -66.05 16.45 -7.57
CA THR A 508 -66.96 16.09 -6.48
C THR A 508 -66.29 16.41 -5.14
N ARG A 509 -67.05 16.82 -4.12
CA ARG A 509 -66.52 17.11 -2.78
C ARG A 509 -65.68 15.96 -2.22
N LYS A 510 -66.13 14.73 -2.43
CA LYS A 510 -65.44 13.51 -2.02
C LYS A 510 -64.09 13.33 -2.76
N GLY A 511 -64.05 13.59 -4.06
CA GLY A 511 -62.82 13.53 -4.85
C GLY A 511 -61.80 14.59 -4.41
N PHE A 512 -62.24 15.83 -4.20
CA PHE A 512 -61.38 16.91 -3.72
C PHE A 512 -60.79 16.60 -2.33
N ASN A 513 -61.62 16.16 -1.39
CA ASN A 513 -61.16 15.80 -0.04
C ASN A 513 -60.10 14.69 -0.08
N LYS A 514 -60.25 13.68 -0.96
CA LYS A 514 -59.23 12.63 -1.15
C LYS A 514 -57.88 13.20 -1.58
N HIS A 515 -57.86 14.21 -2.45
CA HIS A 515 -56.62 14.88 -2.85
C HIS A 515 -56.00 15.70 -1.71
N ILE A 516 -56.84 16.38 -0.91
CA ILE A 516 -56.39 17.13 0.27
C ILE A 516 -55.78 16.20 1.33
N ASP A 517 -56.42 15.06 1.61
CA ASP A 517 -55.90 14.09 2.58
C ASP A 517 -54.57 13.49 2.11
N LYS A 518 -54.43 13.23 0.81
CA LYS A 518 -53.15 12.81 0.23
C LYS A 518 -52.07 13.89 0.37
N LEU A 519 -52.38 15.17 0.13
CA LEU A 519 -51.45 16.28 0.35
C LEU A 519 -51.01 16.38 1.81
N ARG A 520 -51.95 16.25 2.74
CA ARG A 520 -51.67 16.27 4.18
C ARG A 520 -50.65 15.22 4.59
N HIS A 521 -50.83 13.99 4.13
CA HIS A 521 -49.86 12.91 4.40
C HIS A 521 -48.48 13.17 3.78
N ILE A 522 -48.41 13.80 2.62
CA ILE A 522 -47.12 14.17 2.01
C ILE A 522 -46.41 15.21 2.88
N TYR A 523 -47.12 16.25 3.34
CA TYR A 523 -46.55 17.26 4.21
C TYR A 523 -46.15 16.71 5.58
N GLU A 524 -46.94 15.81 6.17
CA GLU A 524 -46.58 15.11 7.40
C GLU A 524 -45.28 14.29 7.26
N ASP A 525 -45.07 13.61 6.12
CA ASP A 525 -43.83 12.84 5.85
C ASP A 525 -42.62 13.78 5.62
N MET A 526 -42.84 14.95 5.02
CA MET A 526 -41.79 15.97 4.86
C MET A 526 -41.38 16.57 6.21
N GLU A 527 -42.35 16.92 7.06
CA GLU A 527 -42.08 17.50 8.38
C GLU A 527 -41.30 16.52 9.27
N LYS A 528 -41.68 15.23 9.26
CA LYS A 528 -40.91 14.18 9.94
C LYS A 528 -39.46 14.11 9.47
N GLY A 529 -39.22 14.22 8.16
CA GLY A 529 -37.87 14.26 7.60
C GLY A 529 -37.08 15.48 8.06
N LYS A 530 -37.71 16.65 8.11
CA LYS A 530 -37.11 17.89 8.59
C LYS A 530 -36.72 17.79 10.06
N THR A 531 -37.61 17.29 10.93
CA THR A 531 -37.32 17.11 12.37
C THR A 531 -36.10 16.21 12.60
N VAL A 532 -35.96 15.12 11.85
CA VAL A 532 -34.79 14.22 11.95
C VAL A 532 -33.48 14.95 11.62
N LEU A 533 -33.49 15.82 10.60
CA LEU A 533 -32.32 16.59 10.22
C LEU A 533 -31.96 17.64 11.28
N GLU A 534 -32.95 18.35 11.83
CA GLU A 534 -32.75 19.35 12.89
C GLU A 534 -32.22 18.70 14.19
N GLU A 535 -32.78 17.56 14.60
CA GLU A 535 -32.34 16.83 15.79
C GLU A 535 -30.90 16.31 15.63
N THR A 536 -30.56 15.79 14.46
CA THR A 536 -29.18 15.37 14.14
C THR A 536 -28.19 16.54 14.20
N SER A 537 -28.57 17.71 13.64
CA SER A 537 -27.75 18.92 13.68
C SER A 537 -27.54 19.41 15.11
N SER A 538 -28.61 19.46 15.92
CA SER A 538 -28.55 19.91 17.30
C SER A 538 -27.66 19.02 18.18
N GLN A 539 -27.69 17.69 17.96
CA GLN A 539 -26.80 16.77 18.67
C GLN A 539 -25.32 16.99 18.33
N MET A 540 -25.01 17.28 17.05
CA MET A 540 -23.64 17.61 16.64
C MET A 540 -23.16 18.93 17.22
N GLU A 541 -23.99 19.97 17.18
CA GLU A 541 -23.68 21.28 17.77
C GLU A 541 -23.43 21.18 19.27
N LYS A 542 -24.25 20.40 20.00
CA LYS A 542 -24.07 20.19 21.43
C LYS A 542 -22.72 19.55 21.74
N TYR A 543 -22.32 18.51 21.01
CA TYR A 543 -21.04 17.83 21.22
C TYR A 543 -19.83 18.73 20.91
N LEU A 544 -19.94 19.63 19.93
CA LEU A 544 -18.86 20.56 19.57
C LEU A 544 -18.71 21.75 20.51
N GLY A 545 -19.70 22.02 21.36
CA GLY A 545 -19.72 23.15 22.30
C GLY A 545 -19.30 22.81 23.74
N GLU A 546 -19.16 21.52 24.07
CA GLU A 546 -18.58 21.01 25.32
C GLU A 546 -17.06 20.89 25.19
#